data_AF-B4NMW4-F1
#
_entry.id   AF-B4NMW4-F1
#
_cell.length_a   1.000
_cell.length_b   1.000
_cell.length_c   1.000
_cell.angle_alpha   90.00
_cell.angle_beta   90.00
_cell.angle_gamma   90.00
#
_symmetry.space_group_name_H-M   'P 1'
#
loop_
_entity.id
_entity.type
_entity.pdbx_description
1 polymer ?
#
loop_
_entity_poly.entity_id
_entity_poly.type
_entity_poly.pdbx_seq_one_letter_code
_entity_poly.pdbx_strand_id
1 'polypeptide(L)'
;MIDDIGFINDPSKTNYYIKNNLCYTEDDILVQELYLHNIPAELKEHELLHHFNSYGNVVRLELFDKVKRRPFYNTSLKKRSGKLLLRTGCVLFANPLDAAKVLLSRVHHVNEHRFHVKASDSWLQPEAYGPPNGEKEQSLIREIPDDCLIRILEFLPLIDQLHFLRYCTPFRDVHQLDTRTLQKTVDFKIFNSLTIWDIRDYFFIFGRNIERLKGSIRLSARCGRFYKFFGSSCVNLKSLELSDTFLSARNTFEMFANTNKLERVELSNCELTDESMGALRNLKNLKWLSLANNFQLSGGLPELPISIETLSLCECGIGLLSDDSITIWKALPKLKKLNIQRIRTIHTYIYDYLNSVETLRCSIYEQTDYKKIAKLPNLRRIQIADSPHEIIFGKLLNQLVAKKARQLEELEIWDPRKITNEMLMQIAKLTGLRRLHFWQALDINDDVLKEFTKLKELEHIFLRDCTHVSDSGVGHLILGCPKLREVYLTRCSKITENLIHTTVDNQVNNRQDSCFAHPFSCGIHEYQRVDPNTSGRGRQ
;
A
#
# COMPACT_ATOMS: atom_id res chain seq x y z
N MET A 1 -33.44 -35.29 -10.85
CA MET A 1 -33.34 -33.90 -10.33
C MET A 1 -31.90 -33.68 -9.96
N ILE A 2 -31.31 -32.60 -10.43
CA ILE A 2 -30.04 -32.10 -9.91
C ILE A 2 -30.38 -31.36 -8.62
N ASP A 3 -29.78 -31.77 -7.49
CA ASP A 3 -30.00 -31.08 -6.22
C ASP A 3 -29.51 -29.63 -6.32
N ASP A 4 -30.30 -28.67 -5.82
CA ASP A 4 -29.97 -27.25 -5.84
C ASP A 4 -28.66 -27.01 -5.09
N ILE A 5 -27.62 -26.62 -5.81
CA ILE A 5 -26.41 -26.06 -5.21
C ILE A 5 -26.72 -24.59 -4.97
N GLY A 6 -27.14 -24.26 -3.75
CA GLY A 6 -27.54 -22.92 -3.34
C GLY A 6 -26.55 -21.81 -3.70
N PHE A 7 -27.02 -20.56 -3.62
CA PHE A 7 -26.29 -19.33 -3.97
C PHE A 7 -24.80 -19.38 -3.59
N ILE A 8 -23.95 -18.79 -4.44
CA ILE A 8 -22.49 -18.80 -4.29
C ILE A 8 -22.10 -18.12 -2.96
N ASN A 9 -21.94 -18.91 -1.90
CA ASN A 9 -21.45 -18.42 -0.61
C ASN A 9 -19.93 -18.19 -0.61
N ASP A 10 -19.21 -18.81 -1.55
CA ASP A 10 -17.76 -18.64 -1.73
C ASP A 10 -17.36 -18.76 -3.23
N PRO A 11 -17.22 -17.62 -3.94
CA PRO A 11 -16.86 -17.58 -5.35
C PRO A 11 -15.42 -18.05 -5.64
N SER A 12 -14.64 -18.35 -4.60
CA SER A 12 -13.29 -18.91 -4.73
C SER A 12 -13.30 -20.40 -5.08
N LYS A 13 -14.40 -21.08 -4.78
CA LYS A 13 -14.58 -22.51 -5.05
C LYS A 13 -15.34 -22.72 -6.35
N THR A 14 -16.30 -21.87 -6.71
CA THR A 14 -17.16 -22.02 -7.90
C THR A 14 -17.41 -20.67 -8.56
N ASN A 15 -17.51 -20.62 -9.89
CA ASN A 15 -17.94 -19.43 -10.63
C ASN A 15 -19.34 -19.56 -11.25
N TYR A 16 -20.09 -20.57 -10.81
CA TYR A 16 -21.47 -20.83 -11.21
C TYR A 16 -22.26 -21.41 -10.03
N TYR A 17 -23.58 -21.26 -10.09
CA TYR A 17 -24.56 -21.92 -9.23
C TYR A 17 -25.58 -22.71 -10.07
N ILE A 18 -26.31 -23.62 -9.43
CA ILE A 18 -27.33 -24.43 -10.11
C ILE A 18 -28.70 -24.06 -9.54
N LYS A 19 -29.66 -23.78 -10.41
CA LYS A 19 -31.06 -23.51 -10.05
C LYS A 19 -31.96 -24.17 -11.07
N ASN A 20 -32.94 -24.95 -10.63
CA ASN A 20 -33.91 -25.63 -11.51
C ASN A 20 -33.25 -26.50 -12.60
N ASN A 21 -32.17 -27.22 -12.25
CA ASN A 21 -31.33 -28.03 -13.17
C ASN A 21 -30.52 -27.23 -14.21
N LEU A 22 -30.52 -25.90 -14.17
CA LEU A 22 -29.72 -25.05 -15.05
C LEU A 22 -28.56 -24.44 -14.28
N CYS A 23 -27.43 -24.26 -14.96
CA CYS A 23 -26.27 -23.58 -14.41
C CYS A 23 -26.28 -22.11 -14.82
N TYR A 24 -26.03 -21.23 -13.85
CA TYR A 24 -25.89 -19.79 -14.06
C TYR A 24 -24.52 -19.33 -13.57
N THR A 25 -23.90 -18.39 -14.25
CA THR A 25 -22.68 -17.73 -13.75
C THR A 25 -23.00 -16.86 -12.53
N GLU A 26 -21.97 -16.28 -11.92
CA GLU A 26 -22.15 -15.32 -10.82
C GLU A 26 -22.91 -14.04 -11.19
N ASP A 27 -23.02 -13.74 -12.49
CA ASP A 27 -23.73 -12.56 -13.03
C ASP A 27 -25.12 -12.96 -13.55
N ASP A 28 -25.66 -14.09 -13.08
CA ASP A 28 -26.96 -14.65 -13.47
C ASP A 28 -27.10 -14.97 -14.97
N ILE A 29 -25.99 -15.20 -15.68
CA ILE A 29 -25.98 -15.57 -17.10
C ILE A 29 -26.04 -17.08 -17.25
N LEU A 30 -26.91 -17.56 -18.14
CA LEU A 30 -27.07 -18.98 -18.42
C LEU A 30 -25.78 -19.59 -18.99
N VAL A 31 -25.34 -20.69 -18.40
CA VAL A 31 -24.08 -21.35 -18.79
C VAL A 31 -24.32 -22.32 -19.94
N GLN A 32 -23.65 -22.08 -21.06
CA GLN A 32 -23.57 -22.99 -22.21
C GLN A 32 -22.12 -23.29 -22.59
N GLU A 33 -21.22 -22.32 -22.41
CA GLU A 33 -19.79 -22.52 -22.63
C GLU A 33 -19.08 -22.89 -21.33
N LEU A 34 -18.28 -23.95 -21.40
CA LEU A 34 -17.46 -24.44 -20.32
C LEU A 34 -15.98 -24.25 -20.63
N TYR A 35 -15.21 -23.89 -19.60
CA TYR A 35 -13.76 -23.76 -19.67
C TYR A 35 -13.08 -25.02 -19.14
N LEU A 36 -12.15 -25.53 -19.93
CA LEU A 36 -11.39 -26.74 -19.69
C LEU A 36 -9.96 -26.38 -19.30
N HIS A 37 -9.44 -26.96 -18.22
CA HIS A 37 -8.06 -26.73 -17.79
C HIS A 37 -7.37 -27.96 -17.23
N ASN A 38 -6.03 -27.89 -17.22
CA ASN A 38 -5.16 -29.03 -16.92
C ASN A 38 -5.41 -30.22 -17.86
N ILE A 39 -5.64 -29.95 -19.14
CA ILE A 39 -5.82 -31.01 -20.15
C ILE A 39 -4.43 -31.55 -20.52
N PRO A 40 -4.14 -32.85 -20.36
CA PRO A 40 -2.87 -33.42 -20.82
C PRO A 40 -2.69 -33.27 -22.33
N ALA A 41 -1.47 -32.99 -22.78
CA ALA A 41 -1.19 -32.78 -24.21
C ALA A 41 -1.42 -34.03 -25.07
N GLU A 42 -1.42 -35.20 -24.45
CA GLU A 42 -1.68 -36.51 -25.04
C GLU A 42 -3.15 -36.68 -25.44
N LEU A 43 -4.07 -35.99 -24.74
CA LEU A 43 -5.50 -36.10 -24.96
C LEU A 43 -5.91 -35.32 -26.20
N LYS A 44 -6.48 -36.03 -27.19
CA LYS A 44 -6.83 -35.49 -28.50
C LYS A 44 -8.21 -34.86 -28.48
N GLU A 45 -8.42 -33.93 -29.40
CA GLU A 45 -9.66 -33.18 -29.53
C GLU A 45 -10.88 -34.08 -29.77
N HIS A 46 -10.76 -35.11 -30.60
CA HIS A 46 -11.87 -36.03 -30.87
C HIS A 46 -12.25 -36.90 -29.66
N GLU A 47 -11.30 -37.21 -28.78
CA GLU A 47 -11.57 -37.97 -27.55
C GLU A 47 -12.38 -37.12 -26.57
N LEU A 48 -12.02 -35.84 -26.44
CA LEU A 48 -12.78 -34.86 -25.67
C LEU A 48 -14.17 -34.61 -26.28
N LEU A 49 -14.25 -34.46 -27.60
CA LEU A 49 -15.51 -34.25 -28.30
C LEU A 49 -16.46 -35.44 -28.10
N HIS A 50 -15.96 -36.67 -28.20
CA HIS A 50 -16.74 -37.87 -27.90
C HIS A 50 -17.23 -37.89 -26.45
N HIS A 51 -16.35 -37.58 -25.49
CA HIS A 51 -16.70 -37.47 -24.07
C HIS A 51 -17.81 -36.45 -23.84
N PHE A 52 -17.70 -35.23 -24.37
CA PHE A 52 -18.71 -34.19 -24.17
C PHE A 52 -20.01 -34.45 -24.92
N ASN A 53 -19.96 -35.07 -26.11
CA ASN A 53 -21.17 -35.48 -26.84
C ASN A 53 -22.00 -36.53 -26.10
N SER A 54 -21.42 -37.27 -25.14
CA SER A 54 -22.19 -38.17 -24.27
C SER A 54 -23.14 -37.45 -23.31
N TYR A 55 -22.92 -36.16 -23.05
CA TYR A 55 -23.79 -35.33 -22.20
C TYR A 55 -24.86 -34.60 -23.00
N GLY A 56 -24.58 -34.28 -24.28
CA GLY A 56 -25.49 -33.59 -25.19
C GLY A 56 -24.79 -32.99 -26.42
N ASN A 57 -25.52 -32.23 -27.22
CA ASN A 57 -25.01 -31.73 -28.52
C ASN A 57 -23.96 -30.63 -28.33
N VAL A 58 -22.70 -30.93 -28.68
CA VAL A 58 -21.60 -29.95 -28.69
C VAL A 58 -21.62 -29.14 -29.99
N VAL A 59 -21.77 -27.82 -29.87
CA VAL A 59 -21.73 -26.88 -31.00
C VAL A 59 -20.29 -26.60 -31.42
N ARG A 60 -19.41 -26.46 -30.42
CA ARG A 60 -18.02 -26.05 -30.62
C ARG A 60 -17.14 -26.59 -29.53
N LEU A 61 -15.96 -27.08 -29.91
CA LEU A 61 -14.88 -27.43 -28.97
C LEU A 61 -13.59 -26.85 -29.53
N GLU A 62 -12.87 -26.08 -28.71
CA GLU A 62 -11.61 -25.46 -29.11
C GLU A 62 -10.55 -25.74 -28.05
N LEU A 63 -9.35 -26.13 -28.48
CA LEU A 63 -8.20 -26.35 -27.62
C LEU A 63 -7.14 -25.28 -27.86
N PHE A 64 -6.74 -24.61 -26.79
CA PHE A 64 -5.73 -23.55 -26.80
C PHE A 64 -4.36 -24.10 -26.40
N ASP A 65 -3.31 -23.59 -27.04
CA ASP A 65 -1.95 -24.09 -26.89
C ASP A 65 -1.22 -23.64 -25.60
N LYS A 66 -0.17 -24.42 -25.31
CA LYS A 66 0.63 -24.59 -24.08
C LYS A 66 0.84 -23.36 -23.18
N VAL A 67 0.37 -23.44 -21.93
CA VAL A 67 0.90 -22.63 -20.81
C VAL A 67 1.95 -23.46 -20.05
N LYS A 68 3.21 -23.01 -20.01
CA LYS A 68 4.25 -23.62 -19.17
C LYS A 68 3.87 -23.46 -17.68
N ARG A 69 3.40 -24.52 -17.01
CA ARG A 69 3.22 -24.52 -15.54
C ARG A 69 4.42 -25.18 -14.86
N ARG A 70 5.02 -24.52 -13.86
CA ARG A 70 5.94 -25.18 -12.93
C ARG A 70 5.12 -26.08 -11.98
N PRO A 71 5.64 -27.22 -11.52
CA PRO A 71 4.93 -28.06 -10.56
C PRO A 71 4.66 -27.27 -9.27
N PHE A 72 3.52 -27.53 -8.63
CA PHE A 72 3.31 -27.13 -7.23
C PHE A 72 4.41 -27.76 -6.37
N TYR A 73 5.08 -26.96 -5.54
CA TYR A 73 5.93 -27.46 -4.48
C TYR A 73 5.04 -28.21 -3.47
N ASN A 74 4.96 -29.53 -3.59
CA ASN A 74 4.60 -30.38 -2.46
C ASN A 74 5.90 -30.91 -1.86
N THR A 75 6.22 -30.44 -0.67
CA THR A 75 7.13 -31.13 0.25
C THR A 75 6.60 -32.56 0.44
N SER A 76 7.49 -33.54 0.28
CA SER A 76 7.24 -34.99 0.31
C SER A 76 6.57 -35.60 -0.92
N LEU A 77 7.38 -35.90 -1.95
CA LEU A 77 7.47 -37.21 -2.63
C LEU A 77 8.49 -37.11 -3.78
N LYS A 78 9.23 -38.20 -3.98
CA LYS A 78 10.41 -38.31 -4.85
C LYS A 78 10.16 -37.83 -6.29
N LYS A 79 11.17 -37.15 -6.84
CA LYS A 79 11.34 -36.71 -8.24
C LYS A 79 10.65 -37.64 -9.26
N ARG A 80 9.61 -37.15 -9.94
CA ARG A 80 9.33 -37.50 -11.34
C ARG A 80 9.73 -36.32 -12.22
N SER A 81 10.92 -36.42 -12.78
CA SER A 81 11.48 -35.47 -13.74
C SER A 81 10.80 -35.64 -15.10
N GLY A 82 9.73 -34.87 -15.33
CA GLY A 82 9.10 -34.69 -16.65
C GLY A 82 8.14 -33.51 -16.57
N LYS A 83 8.36 -32.46 -17.37
CA LYS A 83 7.41 -31.34 -17.46
C LYS A 83 6.15 -31.85 -18.14
N LEU A 84 5.05 -31.98 -17.41
CA LEU A 84 3.75 -32.32 -17.99
C LEU A 84 3.26 -31.12 -18.82
N LEU A 85 3.11 -31.30 -20.13
CA LEU A 85 2.58 -30.28 -21.01
C LEU A 85 1.06 -30.28 -20.87
N LEU A 86 0.51 -29.16 -20.41
CA LEU A 86 -0.92 -28.99 -20.21
C LEU A 86 -1.49 -27.97 -21.21
N ARG A 87 -2.69 -28.25 -21.69
CA ARG A 87 -3.52 -27.40 -22.54
C ARG A 87 -4.73 -26.90 -21.75
N THR A 88 -5.38 -25.90 -22.32
CA THR A 88 -6.68 -25.39 -21.89
C THR A 88 -7.60 -25.39 -23.08
N GLY A 89 -8.91 -25.28 -22.88
CA GLY A 89 -9.86 -25.26 -23.98
C GLY A 89 -11.21 -24.72 -23.55
N CYS A 90 -12.13 -24.65 -24.48
CA CYS A 90 -13.54 -24.43 -24.20
C CYS A 90 -14.41 -25.42 -24.97
N VAL A 91 -15.60 -25.66 -24.44
CA VAL A 91 -16.64 -26.45 -25.09
C VAL A 91 -17.98 -25.73 -24.93
N LEU A 92 -18.70 -25.56 -26.04
CA LEU A 92 -19.99 -24.89 -26.10
C LEU A 92 -21.08 -25.92 -26.42
N PHE A 93 -22.09 -25.98 -25.56
CA PHE A 93 -23.26 -26.84 -25.77
C PHE A 93 -24.42 -26.08 -26.42
N ALA A 94 -25.18 -26.79 -27.26
CA ALA A 94 -26.40 -26.24 -27.86
C ALA A 94 -27.47 -25.97 -26.80
N ASN A 95 -27.61 -26.89 -25.83
CA ASN A 95 -28.58 -26.79 -24.75
C ASN A 95 -27.87 -26.50 -23.40
N PRO A 96 -28.26 -25.44 -22.68
CA PRO A 96 -27.77 -25.15 -21.33
C PRO A 96 -27.87 -26.31 -20.33
N LEU A 97 -28.90 -27.16 -20.46
CA LEU A 97 -29.07 -28.33 -19.60
C LEU A 97 -27.92 -29.34 -19.75
N ASP A 98 -27.35 -29.47 -20.95
CA ASP A 98 -26.27 -30.42 -21.22
C ASP A 98 -24.96 -29.92 -20.59
N ALA A 99 -24.69 -28.61 -20.67
CA ALA A 99 -23.59 -27.98 -19.95
C ALA A 99 -23.75 -28.13 -18.42
N ALA A 100 -24.97 -28.03 -17.91
CA ALA A 100 -25.26 -28.22 -16.50
C ALA A 100 -24.94 -29.65 -16.02
N LYS A 101 -25.28 -30.68 -16.81
CA LYS A 101 -24.92 -32.08 -16.50
C LYS A 101 -23.42 -32.28 -16.36
N VAL A 102 -22.61 -31.65 -17.23
CA VAL A 102 -21.14 -31.73 -17.15
C VAL A 102 -20.65 -31.14 -15.84
N LEU A 103 -21.18 -29.98 -15.45
CA LEU A 103 -20.77 -29.25 -14.25
C LEU A 103 -21.20 -29.88 -12.91
N LEU A 104 -21.90 -31.02 -12.93
CA LEU A 104 -22.13 -31.84 -11.73
C LEU A 104 -20.82 -32.41 -11.18
N SER A 105 -19.84 -32.66 -12.04
CA SER A 105 -18.47 -33.03 -11.64
C SER A 105 -17.48 -32.03 -12.20
N ARG A 106 -16.61 -31.46 -11.36
CA ARG A 106 -15.54 -30.57 -11.85
C ARG A 106 -14.31 -31.30 -12.35
N VAL A 107 -14.26 -32.60 -12.14
CA VAL A 107 -13.13 -33.45 -12.49
C VAL A 107 -13.63 -34.53 -13.42
N HIS A 108 -13.08 -34.56 -14.62
CA HIS A 108 -13.41 -35.56 -15.62
C HIS A 108 -12.18 -36.41 -15.91
N HIS A 109 -12.45 -37.67 -16.26
CA HIS A 109 -11.45 -38.65 -16.65
C HIS A 109 -11.80 -39.18 -18.03
N VAL A 110 -10.87 -39.08 -18.97
CA VAL A 110 -11.00 -39.63 -20.33
C VAL A 110 -9.71 -40.37 -20.64
N ASN A 111 -9.80 -41.65 -21.00
CA ASN A 111 -8.63 -42.49 -21.30
C ASN A 111 -7.55 -42.41 -20.20
N GLU A 112 -7.95 -42.52 -18.93
CA GLU A 112 -7.09 -42.39 -17.73
C GLU A 112 -6.51 -40.99 -17.46
N HIS A 113 -6.77 -40.02 -18.34
CA HIS A 113 -6.31 -38.65 -18.19
C HIS A 113 -7.32 -37.83 -17.39
N ARG A 114 -6.83 -37.19 -16.33
CA ARG A 114 -7.63 -36.29 -15.48
C ARG A 114 -7.51 -34.85 -15.95
N PHE A 115 -8.64 -34.17 -16.11
CA PHE A 115 -8.70 -32.73 -16.33
C PHE A 115 -9.88 -32.11 -15.59
N HIS A 116 -9.96 -30.77 -15.60
CA HIS A 116 -10.94 -30.02 -14.85
C HIS A 116 -11.83 -29.17 -15.74
N VAL A 117 -13.08 -29.03 -15.32
CA VAL A 117 -14.11 -28.25 -16.03
C VAL A 117 -14.74 -27.26 -15.05
N LYS A 118 -15.01 -26.06 -15.55
CA LYS A 118 -15.79 -25.01 -14.87
C LYS A 118 -16.58 -24.21 -15.90
N ALA A 119 -17.52 -23.37 -15.46
CA ALA A 119 -18.18 -22.44 -16.38
C ALA A 119 -17.16 -21.48 -17.01
N SER A 120 -17.32 -21.17 -18.30
CA SER A 120 -16.64 -20.01 -18.89
C SER A 120 -17.12 -18.72 -18.21
N ASP A 121 -16.31 -17.67 -18.33
CA ASP A 121 -16.64 -16.36 -17.75
C ASP A 121 -17.97 -15.82 -18.30
N SER A 122 -18.71 -15.05 -17.51
CA SER A 122 -20.03 -14.53 -17.88
C SER A 122 -20.03 -13.81 -19.22
N TRP A 123 -18.99 -13.02 -19.52
CA TRP A 123 -18.85 -12.30 -20.80
C TRP A 123 -18.48 -13.18 -22.01
N LEU A 124 -18.24 -14.47 -21.82
CA LEU A 124 -18.01 -15.46 -22.89
C LEU A 124 -19.24 -16.33 -23.15
N GLN A 125 -20.26 -16.24 -22.30
CA GLN A 125 -21.50 -16.98 -22.51
C GLN A 125 -22.27 -16.39 -23.71
N PRO A 126 -23.01 -17.22 -24.48
CA PRO A 126 -23.72 -16.76 -25.67
C PRO A 126 -24.70 -15.60 -25.43
N GLU A 127 -25.38 -15.61 -24.29
CA GLU A 127 -26.41 -14.61 -23.94
C GLU A 127 -25.85 -13.39 -23.18
N ALA A 128 -24.53 -13.28 -23.00
CA ALA A 128 -23.89 -12.24 -22.19
C ALA A 128 -24.32 -10.81 -22.55
N TYR A 129 -24.48 -10.52 -23.85
CA TYR A 129 -24.83 -9.19 -24.35
C TYR A 129 -26.22 -9.13 -24.99
N GLY A 130 -27.11 -10.07 -24.62
CA GLY A 130 -28.44 -10.23 -25.22
C GLY A 130 -28.45 -11.09 -26.48
N PRO A 131 -29.64 -11.41 -27.03
CA PRO A 131 -29.78 -12.29 -28.18
C PRO A 131 -29.17 -11.67 -29.44
N PRO A 132 -28.35 -12.41 -30.23
CA PRO A 132 -27.70 -11.88 -31.43
C PRO A 132 -28.67 -11.39 -32.51
N ASN A 133 -29.92 -11.87 -32.47
CA ASN A 133 -31.02 -11.53 -33.38
C ASN A 133 -32.21 -10.86 -32.65
N GLY A 134 -32.01 -10.36 -31.43
CA GLY A 134 -33.05 -9.55 -30.78
C GLY A 134 -33.38 -8.35 -31.67
N GLU A 135 -34.67 -8.07 -31.84
CA GLU A 135 -35.11 -6.85 -32.52
C GLU A 135 -34.27 -5.69 -31.98
N LYS A 136 -33.66 -4.92 -32.88
CA LYS A 136 -33.05 -3.64 -32.51
C LYS A 136 -34.21 -2.75 -32.08
N GLU A 137 -34.67 -2.91 -30.84
CA GLU A 137 -35.56 -1.96 -30.21
C GLU A 137 -34.93 -0.59 -30.44
N GLN A 138 -35.68 0.29 -31.10
CA GLN A 138 -35.34 1.70 -31.20
C GLN A 138 -35.38 2.26 -29.78
N SER A 139 -34.26 2.08 -29.07
CA SER A 139 -34.16 2.53 -27.70
C SER A 139 -34.13 4.06 -27.72
N LEU A 140 -35.20 4.68 -27.21
CA LEU A 140 -35.35 6.13 -27.05
C LEU A 140 -34.17 6.76 -26.28
N ILE A 141 -33.42 5.95 -25.54
CA ILE A 141 -32.21 6.37 -24.86
C ILE A 141 -31.12 6.86 -25.82
N ARG A 142 -31.15 6.40 -27.08
CA ARG A 142 -30.23 6.84 -28.16
C ARG A 142 -30.50 8.27 -28.63
N GLU A 143 -31.67 8.82 -28.31
CA GLU A 143 -32.08 10.16 -28.71
C GLU A 143 -31.81 11.20 -27.61
N ILE A 144 -31.38 10.76 -26.41
CA ILE A 144 -31.04 11.66 -25.31
C ILE A 144 -29.66 12.32 -25.58
N PRO A 145 -29.53 13.65 -25.46
CA PRO A 145 -28.24 14.33 -25.61
C PRO A 145 -27.17 13.84 -24.62
N ASP A 146 -25.92 13.83 -25.07
CA ASP A 146 -24.75 13.34 -24.31
C ASP A 146 -24.65 13.96 -22.90
N ASP A 147 -24.85 15.29 -22.77
CA ASP A 147 -24.79 15.99 -21.49
C ASP A 147 -25.86 15.50 -20.49
N CYS A 148 -27.06 15.21 -20.98
CA CYS A 148 -28.15 14.70 -20.14
C CYS A 148 -27.85 13.26 -19.68
N LEU A 149 -27.23 12.45 -20.53
CA LEU A 149 -26.83 11.09 -20.17
C LEU A 149 -25.69 11.06 -19.16
N ILE A 150 -24.72 11.96 -19.30
CA ILE A 150 -23.67 12.15 -18.28
C ILE A 150 -24.32 12.51 -16.94
N ARG A 151 -25.27 13.45 -16.92
CA ARG A 151 -26.03 13.77 -15.70
C ARG A 151 -26.78 12.57 -15.13
N ILE A 152 -27.41 11.75 -15.96
CA ILE A 152 -28.09 10.53 -15.51
C ILE A 152 -27.09 9.57 -14.86
N LEU A 153 -25.91 9.36 -15.49
CA LEU A 153 -24.85 8.51 -14.94
C LEU A 153 -24.36 9.00 -13.57
N GLU A 154 -24.28 10.32 -13.34
CA GLU A 154 -23.91 10.90 -12.04
C GLU A 154 -24.89 10.52 -10.91
N PHE A 155 -26.16 10.24 -11.23
CA PHE A 155 -27.17 9.82 -10.24
C PHE A 155 -27.20 8.31 -9.98
N LEU A 156 -26.51 7.52 -10.80
CA LEU A 156 -26.52 6.05 -10.67
C LEU A 156 -25.42 5.57 -9.71
N PRO A 157 -25.69 4.54 -8.88
CA PRO A 157 -24.65 3.78 -8.19
C PRO A 157 -23.62 3.21 -9.17
N LEU A 158 -22.39 2.95 -8.70
CA LEU A 158 -21.30 2.46 -9.56
C LEU A 158 -21.66 1.18 -10.34
N ILE A 159 -22.33 0.23 -9.69
CA ILE A 159 -22.73 -1.03 -10.35
C ILE A 159 -23.72 -0.78 -11.50
N ASP A 160 -24.68 0.12 -11.30
CA ASP A 160 -25.66 0.49 -12.31
C ASP A 160 -25.00 1.26 -13.45
N GLN A 161 -24.02 2.13 -13.16
CA GLN A 161 -23.21 2.77 -14.19
C GLN A 161 -22.46 1.74 -15.04
N LEU A 162 -21.83 0.74 -14.41
CA LEU A 162 -21.09 -0.31 -15.12
C LEU A 162 -22.01 -1.15 -16.01
N HIS A 163 -23.15 -1.58 -15.47
CA HIS A 163 -24.15 -2.33 -16.23
C HIS A 163 -24.72 -1.50 -17.38
N PHE A 164 -25.05 -0.23 -17.14
CA PHE A 164 -25.52 0.67 -18.18
C PHE A 164 -24.51 0.77 -19.33
N LEU A 165 -23.25 1.07 -19.01
CA LEU A 165 -22.17 1.24 -19.99
C LEU A 165 -21.79 -0.06 -20.71
N ARG A 166 -22.06 -1.23 -20.09
CA ARG A 166 -21.86 -2.56 -20.72
C ARG A 166 -22.80 -2.77 -21.91
N TYR A 167 -24.07 -2.38 -21.80
CA TYR A 167 -25.07 -2.56 -22.86
C TYR A 167 -25.11 -1.39 -23.85
N CYS A 168 -24.77 -0.19 -23.39
CA CYS A 168 -24.82 1.05 -24.16
C CYS A 168 -23.46 1.41 -24.79
N THR A 169 -22.97 0.59 -25.72
CA THR A 169 -21.60 0.74 -26.27
C THR A 169 -21.28 2.09 -26.94
N PRO A 170 -22.18 2.75 -27.71
CA PRO A 170 -21.88 4.08 -28.27
C PRO A 170 -21.65 5.15 -27.20
N PHE A 171 -22.31 5.01 -26.05
CA PHE A 171 -22.20 5.93 -24.92
C PHE A 171 -20.93 5.73 -24.10
N ARG A 172 -20.28 4.58 -24.26
CA ARG A 172 -18.98 4.30 -23.66
C ARG A 172 -17.89 5.24 -24.20
N ASP A 173 -17.98 5.64 -25.46
CA ASP A 173 -17.00 6.52 -26.11
C ASP A 173 -17.24 7.99 -25.73
N VAL A 174 -18.50 8.40 -25.62
CA VAL A 174 -18.91 9.72 -25.10
C VAL A 174 -18.49 9.89 -23.64
N HIS A 175 -18.77 8.91 -22.78
CA HIS A 175 -18.41 8.97 -21.38
C HIS A 175 -16.88 8.96 -21.16
N GLN A 176 -16.10 8.28 -22.01
CA GLN A 176 -14.64 8.35 -21.98
C GLN A 176 -14.09 9.77 -22.23
N LEU A 177 -14.83 10.65 -22.92
CA LEU A 177 -14.40 12.02 -23.20
C LEU A 177 -14.63 12.99 -22.02
N ASP A 178 -15.62 12.71 -21.17
CA ASP A 178 -16.02 13.56 -20.03
C ASP A 178 -15.62 13.01 -18.65
N THR A 179 -15.22 11.74 -18.57
CA THR A 179 -14.64 11.10 -17.35
C THR A 179 -13.32 11.74 -16.84
N ARG A 180 -12.85 12.85 -17.43
CA ARG A 180 -11.74 13.67 -16.91
C ARG A 180 -12.01 14.22 -15.50
N THR A 181 -13.29 14.28 -15.10
CA THR A 181 -13.76 14.71 -13.77
C THR A 181 -13.95 13.55 -12.78
N LEU A 182 -13.99 12.30 -13.25
CA LEU A 182 -14.30 11.14 -12.41
C LEU A 182 -13.07 10.56 -11.69
N GLN A 183 -13.29 10.23 -10.41
CA GLN A 183 -12.38 9.74 -9.36
C GLN A 183 -10.93 9.42 -9.78
N LYS A 184 -10.09 10.47 -9.79
CA LYS A 184 -8.62 10.31 -9.90
C LYS A 184 -8.00 9.49 -8.77
N THR A 185 -8.69 9.39 -7.64
CA THR A 185 -8.29 8.61 -6.47
C THR A 185 -9.38 7.59 -6.16
N VAL A 186 -9.00 6.32 -6.08
CA VAL A 186 -9.91 5.19 -5.87
C VAL A 186 -9.44 4.37 -4.66
N ASP A 187 -10.38 3.91 -3.85
CA ASP A 187 -10.11 2.96 -2.75
C ASP A 187 -10.48 1.54 -3.21
N PHE A 188 -9.62 0.54 -2.99
CA PHE A 188 -9.86 -0.84 -3.41
C PHE A 188 -11.14 -1.46 -2.82
N LYS A 189 -11.68 -0.89 -1.72
CA LYS A 189 -12.95 -1.33 -1.13
C LYS A 189 -14.12 -1.34 -2.12
N ILE A 190 -14.10 -0.48 -3.15
CA ILE A 190 -15.18 -0.46 -4.17
C ILE A 190 -15.30 -1.79 -4.92
N PHE A 191 -14.21 -2.57 -5.01
CA PHE A 191 -14.20 -3.83 -5.74
C PHE A 191 -14.70 -5.02 -4.92
N ASN A 192 -14.85 -4.87 -3.60
CA ASN A 192 -15.24 -5.99 -2.72
C ASN A 192 -16.67 -6.48 -2.99
N SER A 193 -17.53 -5.61 -3.54
CA SER A 193 -18.92 -5.93 -3.86
C SER A 193 -19.16 -6.19 -5.34
N LEU A 194 -18.12 -6.17 -6.18
CA LEU A 194 -18.23 -6.26 -7.64
C LEU A 194 -17.88 -7.66 -8.13
N THR A 195 -18.57 -8.13 -9.17
CA THR A 195 -18.20 -9.37 -9.86
C THR A 195 -16.91 -9.18 -10.65
N ILE A 196 -16.35 -10.28 -11.20
CA ILE A 196 -15.14 -10.12 -12.03
C ILE A 196 -15.44 -9.43 -13.35
N TRP A 197 -16.67 -9.53 -13.86
CA TRP A 197 -17.08 -8.80 -15.04
C TRP A 197 -17.16 -7.31 -14.73
N ASP A 198 -17.77 -6.93 -13.61
CA ASP A 198 -17.84 -5.54 -13.18
C ASP A 198 -16.46 -4.92 -13.00
N ILE A 199 -15.55 -5.64 -12.32
CA ILE A 199 -14.15 -5.22 -12.16
C ILE A 199 -13.46 -5.05 -13.52
N ARG A 200 -13.69 -5.97 -14.46
CA ARG A 200 -13.12 -5.90 -15.81
C ARG A 200 -13.62 -4.67 -16.55
N ASP A 201 -14.93 -4.44 -16.53
CA ASP A 201 -15.56 -3.30 -17.21
C ASP A 201 -15.10 -1.99 -16.56
N TYR A 202 -15.00 -1.95 -15.24
CA TYR A 202 -14.48 -0.81 -14.49
C TYR A 202 -13.08 -0.43 -14.96
N PHE A 203 -12.13 -1.38 -14.96
CA PHE A 203 -10.78 -1.07 -15.39
C PHE A 203 -10.72 -0.66 -16.86
N PHE A 204 -11.50 -1.31 -17.73
CA PHE A 204 -11.52 -0.94 -19.14
C PHE A 204 -12.06 0.49 -19.35
N ILE A 205 -13.13 0.86 -18.65
CA ILE A 205 -13.80 2.16 -18.82
C ILE A 205 -13.01 3.27 -18.12
N PHE A 206 -12.64 3.05 -16.85
CA PHE A 206 -12.12 4.10 -15.96
C PHE A 206 -10.62 4.03 -15.75
N GLY A 207 -9.97 2.89 -15.99
CA GLY A 207 -8.59 2.63 -15.57
C GLY A 207 -7.58 3.67 -16.04
N ARG A 208 -7.74 4.22 -17.26
CA ARG A 208 -6.83 5.23 -17.81
C ARG A 208 -6.87 6.56 -17.07
N ASN A 209 -7.94 6.88 -16.36
CA ASN A 209 -8.10 8.16 -15.65
C ASN A 209 -7.63 8.10 -14.19
N ILE A 210 -7.35 6.90 -13.68
CA ILE A 210 -6.94 6.69 -12.30
C ILE A 210 -5.50 7.15 -12.11
N GLU A 211 -5.30 8.12 -11.20
CA GLU A 211 -3.98 8.61 -10.83
C GLU A 211 -3.50 8.04 -9.48
N ARG A 212 -4.42 7.65 -8.58
CA ARG A 212 -4.11 7.13 -7.25
C ARG A 212 -5.02 5.98 -6.85
N LEU A 213 -4.45 4.91 -6.31
CA LEU A 213 -5.17 3.77 -5.74
C LEU A 213 -4.67 3.49 -4.33
N LYS A 214 -5.59 3.25 -3.39
CA LYS A 214 -5.25 2.96 -1.98
C LYS A 214 -6.13 1.90 -1.35
N GLY A 215 -5.65 1.25 -0.29
CA GLY A 215 -6.44 0.35 0.56
C GLY A 215 -5.91 -1.09 0.55
N SER A 216 -6.78 -2.06 0.84
CA SER A 216 -6.45 -3.48 0.83
C SER A 216 -7.29 -4.22 -0.19
N ILE A 217 -6.70 -5.18 -0.90
CA ILE A 217 -7.41 -6.04 -1.84
C ILE A 217 -7.84 -7.29 -1.08
N ARG A 218 -9.14 -7.40 -0.78
CA ARG A 218 -9.72 -8.55 -0.07
C ARG A 218 -10.36 -9.57 -1.01
N LEU A 219 -10.02 -9.52 -2.30
CA LEU A 219 -10.61 -10.37 -3.33
C LEU A 219 -10.10 -11.82 -3.19
N SER A 220 -10.96 -12.75 -2.76
CA SER A 220 -10.63 -14.18 -2.70
C SER A 220 -10.53 -14.81 -4.11
N ALA A 221 -9.57 -15.73 -4.30
CA ALA A 221 -9.20 -16.54 -5.51
C ALA A 221 -9.10 -15.87 -6.90
N ARG A 222 -9.61 -14.66 -7.10
CA ARG A 222 -9.69 -13.97 -8.39
C ARG A 222 -8.56 -12.98 -8.62
N CYS A 223 -7.66 -12.88 -7.65
CA CYS A 223 -6.44 -12.07 -7.64
C CYS A 223 -5.76 -11.96 -9.01
N GLY A 224 -5.42 -13.08 -9.68
CA GLY A 224 -4.65 -13.02 -10.93
C GLY A 224 -5.31 -12.20 -12.05
N ARG A 225 -6.62 -12.32 -12.27
CA ARG A 225 -7.29 -11.53 -13.33
C ARG A 225 -7.39 -10.06 -12.96
N PHE A 226 -7.66 -9.77 -11.69
CA PHE A 226 -7.68 -8.41 -11.17
C PHE A 226 -6.36 -7.69 -11.47
N TYR A 227 -5.22 -8.29 -11.11
CA TYR A 227 -3.91 -7.68 -11.35
C TYR A 227 -3.60 -7.51 -12.83
N LYS A 228 -4.06 -8.43 -13.68
CA LYS A 228 -3.95 -8.28 -15.13
C LYS A 228 -4.76 -7.09 -15.65
N PHE A 229 -6.03 -6.94 -15.26
CA PHE A 229 -6.88 -5.82 -15.68
C PHE A 229 -6.34 -4.48 -15.16
N PHE A 230 -5.89 -4.46 -13.92
CA PHE A 230 -5.21 -3.31 -13.33
C PHE A 230 -3.99 -2.93 -14.17
N GLY A 231 -3.07 -3.86 -14.38
CA GLY A 231 -1.78 -3.61 -15.02
C GLY A 231 -1.91 -3.27 -16.51
N SER A 232 -2.99 -3.68 -17.17
CA SER A 232 -3.27 -3.29 -18.55
C SER A 232 -3.94 -1.92 -18.68
N SER A 233 -4.67 -1.47 -17.67
CA SER A 233 -5.60 -0.34 -17.82
C SER A 233 -5.15 0.92 -17.06
N CYS A 234 -4.51 0.77 -15.90
CA CYS A 234 -4.08 1.86 -15.02
C CYS A 234 -2.77 2.53 -15.48
N VAL A 235 -2.66 2.87 -16.76
CA VAL A 235 -1.41 3.35 -17.39
C VAL A 235 -0.98 4.76 -16.94
N ASN A 236 -1.89 5.54 -16.36
CA ASN A 236 -1.62 6.88 -15.84
C ASN A 236 -1.47 6.94 -14.32
N LEU A 237 -1.39 5.79 -13.65
CA LEU A 237 -1.26 5.71 -12.20
C LEU A 237 0.06 6.33 -11.72
N LYS A 238 -0.05 7.23 -10.74
CA LYS A 238 1.09 7.94 -10.11
C LYS A 238 1.35 7.47 -8.69
N SER A 239 0.31 7.04 -7.97
CA SER A 239 0.41 6.57 -6.58
C SER A 239 -0.34 5.27 -6.37
N LEU A 240 0.33 4.29 -5.76
CA LEU A 240 -0.28 3.03 -5.33
C LEU A 240 0.01 2.81 -3.84
N GLU A 241 -1.03 2.54 -3.06
CA GLU A 241 -0.94 2.15 -1.66
C GLU A 241 -1.72 0.86 -1.43
N LEU A 242 -1.00 -0.20 -1.07
CA LEU A 242 -1.56 -1.48 -0.71
C LEU A 242 -1.12 -1.84 0.69
N SER A 243 -2.09 -2.16 1.54
CA SER A 243 -1.84 -2.77 2.84
C SER A 243 -2.50 -4.14 2.94
N ASP A 244 -1.91 -5.03 3.73
CA ASP A 244 -2.54 -6.28 4.16
C ASP A 244 -3.07 -7.13 2.99
N THR A 245 -2.29 -7.18 1.91
CA THR A 245 -2.68 -7.79 0.63
C THR A 245 -1.63 -8.79 0.17
N PHE A 246 -1.99 -10.07 0.09
CA PHE A 246 -1.07 -11.10 -0.42
C PHE A 246 -0.71 -10.87 -1.90
N LEU A 247 0.55 -10.53 -2.16
CA LEU A 247 1.09 -10.29 -3.50
C LEU A 247 2.15 -11.33 -3.87
N SER A 248 1.73 -12.39 -4.57
CA SER A 248 2.67 -13.31 -5.21
C SER A 248 3.49 -12.63 -6.30
N ALA A 249 4.71 -13.11 -6.59
CA ALA A 249 5.59 -12.53 -7.61
C ALA A 249 4.89 -12.33 -8.96
N ARG A 250 4.12 -13.34 -9.40
CA ARG A 250 3.33 -13.26 -10.64
C ARG A 250 2.36 -12.07 -10.64
N ASN A 251 1.61 -11.90 -9.56
CA ASN A 251 0.64 -10.81 -9.44
C ASN A 251 1.34 -9.46 -9.47
N THR A 252 2.50 -9.36 -8.80
CA THR A 252 3.34 -8.16 -8.79
C THR A 252 3.82 -7.80 -10.19
N PHE A 253 4.28 -8.78 -10.98
CA PHE A 253 4.64 -8.56 -12.39
C PHE A 253 3.45 -8.15 -13.27
N GLU A 254 2.30 -8.79 -13.11
CA GLU A 254 1.08 -8.43 -13.85
C GLU A 254 0.64 -7.00 -13.52
N MET A 255 0.67 -6.64 -12.23
CA MET A 255 0.27 -5.33 -11.72
C MET A 255 1.17 -4.20 -12.22
N PHE A 256 2.49 -4.39 -12.24
CA PHE A 256 3.45 -3.35 -12.63
C PHE A 256 3.84 -3.37 -14.13
N ALA A 257 3.18 -4.18 -14.96
CA ALA A 257 3.56 -4.37 -16.37
C ALA A 257 3.55 -3.08 -17.20
N ASN A 258 2.53 -2.21 -17.03
CA ASN A 258 2.39 -0.97 -17.81
C ASN A 258 2.22 0.31 -16.96
N THR A 259 2.47 0.24 -15.65
CA THR A 259 2.29 1.38 -14.73
C THR A 259 3.54 2.25 -14.61
N ASN A 260 4.11 2.65 -15.76
CA ASN A 260 5.43 3.29 -15.84
C ASN A 260 5.45 4.75 -15.34
N LYS A 261 4.28 5.34 -15.04
CA LYS A 261 4.14 6.69 -14.48
C LYS A 261 4.09 6.74 -12.95
N LEU A 262 4.23 5.59 -12.28
CA LEU A 262 4.25 5.52 -10.82
C LEU A 262 5.42 6.34 -10.25
N GLU A 263 5.09 7.23 -9.32
CA GLU A 263 6.04 8.06 -8.56
C GLU A 263 6.08 7.64 -7.08
N ARG A 264 4.99 7.08 -6.56
CA ARG A 264 4.84 6.63 -5.17
C ARG A 264 4.25 5.22 -5.11
N VAL A 265 4.94 4.30 -4.42
CA VAL A 265 4.46 2.93 -4.17
C VAL A 265 4.62 2.59 -2.69
N GLU A 266 3.53 2.20 -2.05
CA GLU A 266 3.47 1.68 -0.69
C GLU A 266 2.90 0.26 -0.74
N LEU A 267 3.67 -0.72 -0.29
CA LEU A 267 3.27 -2.13 -0.22
C LEU A 267 3.53 -2.62 1.20
N SER A 268 2.63 -2.31 2.13
CA SER A 268 2.78 -2.64 3.54
C SER A 268 2.15 -3.99 3.87
N ASN A 269 2.88 -4.88 4.54
CA ASN A 269 2.35 -6.19 4.96
C ASN A 269 1.71 -6.96 3.79
N CYS A 270 2.42 -7.04 2.66
CA CYS A 270 1.92 -7.66 1.42
C CYS A 270 2.50 -9.07 1.16
N GLU A 271 3.19 -9.63 2.15
CA GLU A 271 3.93 -10.91 2.08
C GLU A 271 4.90 -10.98 0.88
N LEU A 272 5.54 -9.86 0.55
CA LEU A 272 6.45 -9.77 -0.60
C LEU A 272 7.68 -10.66 -0.40
N THR A 273 8.08 -11.31 -1.49
CA THR A 273 9.32 -12.08 -1.61
C THR A 273 10.31 -11.38 -2.53
N ASP A 274 11.59 -11.75 -2.44
CA ASP A 274 12.67 -11.26 -3.30
C ASP A 274 12.36 -11.40 -4.81
N GLU A 275 11.68 -12.48 -5.23
CA GLU A 275 11.25 -12.68 -6.63
C GLU A 275 10.26 -11.61 -7.10
N SER A 276 9.40 -11.13 -6.20
CA SER A 276 8.37 -10.12 -6.51
C SER A 276 8.98 -8.77 -6.86
N MET A 277 10.19 -8.50 -6.36
CA MET A 277 10.84 -7.20 -6.42
C MET A 277 11.43 -6.90 -7.80
N GLY A 278 11.69 -7.94 -8.61
CA GLY A 278 12.09 -7.79 -10.01
C GLY A 278 11.05 -7.03 -10.85
N ALA A 279 9.78 -7.01 -10.45
CA ALA A 279 8.73 -6.26 -11.12
C ALA A 279 8.90 -4.73 -11.00
N LEU A 280 9.54 -4.25 -9.93
CA LEU A 280 9.71 -2.81 -9.68
C LEU A 280 10.82 -2.18 -10.53
N ARG A 281 11.74 -2.99 -11.07
CA ARG A 281 12.92 -2.53 -11.83
C ARG A 281 12.57 -1.55 -12.96
N ASN A 282 11.43 -1.74 -13.61
CA ASN A 282 11.01 -0.94 -14.77
C ASN A 282 10.32 0.39 -14.39
N LEU A 283 10.05 0.64 -13.10
CA LEU A 283 9.39 1.85 -12.61
C LEU A 283 10.36 3.04 -12.54
N LYS A 284 10.81 3.52 -13.71
CA LYS A 284 11.87 4.53 -13.85
C LYS A 284 11.55 5.88 -13.20
N ASN A 285 10.27 6.19 -13.00
CA ASN A 285 9.82 7.45 -12.37
C ASN A 285 9.58 7.33 -10.85
N LEU A 286 9.80 6.16 -10.26
CA LEU A 286 9.51 5.91 -8.85
C LEU A 286 10.44 6.71 -7.93
N LYS A 287 9.88 7.63 -7.14
CA LYS A 287 10.62 8.48 -6.19
C LYS A 287 10.44 8.05 -4.75
N TRP A 288 9.28 7.50 -4.41
CA TRP A 288 8.95 7.10 -3.04
C TRP A 288 8.53 5.63 -3.01
N LEU A 289 9.22 4.83 -2.21
CA LEU A 289 8.94 3.40 -2.04
C LEU A 289 8.88 3.05 -0.55
N SER A 290 7.80 2.39 -0.13
CA SER A 290 7.72 1.73 1.17
C SER A 290 7.37 0.27 1.01
N LEU A 291 8.17 -0.59 1.65
CA LEU A 291 8.01 -2.04 1.70
C LEU A 291 7.72 -2.50 3.12
N ALA A 292 7.17 -1.63 3.97
CA ALA A 292 7.07 -1.86 5.40
C ALA A 292 6.39 -3.20 5.75
N ASN A 293 6.80 -3.83 6.85
CA ASN A 293 6.20 -5.06 7.36
C ASN A 293 6.22 -6.26 6.38
N ASN A 294 7.14 -6.31 5.42
CA ASN A 294 7.36 -7.51 4.59
C ASN A 294 8.53 -8.33 5.15
N PHE A 295 8.21 -9.19 6.11
CA PHE A 295 9.19 -9.98 6.87
C PHE A 295 9.90 -11.06 6.04
N GLN A 296 9.31 -11.45 4.91
CA GLN A 296 9.81 -12.49 4.00
C GLN A 296 10.90 -12.00 3.05
N LEU A 297 11.15 -10.69 2.97
CA LEU A 297 12.23 -10.13 2.16
C LEU A 297 13.58 -10.46 2.80
N SER A 298 14.48 -11.08 2.02
CA SER A 298 15.71 -11.70 2.51
C SER A 298 17.02 -11.13 1.96
N GLY A 299 16.95 -10.06 1.16
CA GLY A 299 18.14 -9.33 0.69
C GLY A 299 18.37 -9.42 -0.81
N GLY A 300 17.71 -10.35 -1.49
CA GLY A 300 17.68 -10.43 -2.95
C GLY A 300 16.73 -9.39 -3.54
N LEU A 301 16.99 -8.10 -3.38
CA LEU A 301 16.30 -7.05 -4.15
C LEU A 301 17.14 -6.70 -5.39
N PRO A 302 17.12 -7.47 -6.49
CA PRO A 302 17.87 -7.09 -7.67
C PRO A 302 17.30 -5.79 -8.24
N GLU A 303 18.10 -4.72 -8.13
CA GLU A 303 17.95 -3.46 -8.89
C GLU A 303 16.64 -2.70 -8.63
N LEU A 304 16.50 -2.14 -7.43
CA LEU A 304 15.55 -1.06 -7.19
C LEU A 304 15.82 0.13 -8.14
N PRO A 305 14.78 0.87 -8.61
CA PRO A 305 14.96 2.03 -9.47
C PRO A 305 15.90 3.09 -8.88
N ILE A 306 16.86 3.54 -9.70
CA ILE A 306 17.85 4.58 -9.33
C ILE A 306 17.23 5.96 -9.03
N SER A 307 15.95 6.15 -9.38
CA SER A 307 15.18 7.37 -9.19
C SER A 307 14.64 7.54 -7.77
N ILE A 308 14.72 6.51 -6.92
CA ILE A 308 14.18 6.55 -5.56
C ILE A 308 14.90 7.62 -4.73
N GLU A 309 14.11 8.51 -4.14
CA GLU A 309 14.53 9.57 -3.23
C GLU A 309 14.13 9.27 -1.78
N THR A 310 13.08 8.47 -1.58
CA THR A 310 12.62 8.02 -0.26
C THR A 310 12.38 6.52 -0.26
N LEU A 311 13.05 5.81 0.67
CA LEU A 311 12.91 4.38 0.87
C LEU A 311 12.53 4.08 2.31
N SER A 312 11.50 3.25 2.50
CA SER A 312 11.11 2.72 3.81
C SER A 312 11.14 1.19 3.80
N LEU A 313 11.97 0.64 4.68
CA LEU A 313 12.12 -0.78 4.99
C LEU A 313 11.70 -1.10 6.44
N CYS A 314 10.87 -0.23 7.03
CA CYS A 314 10.40 -0.37 8.40
C CYS A 314 9.83 -1.77 8.64
N GLU A 315 10.29 -2.47 9.68
CA GLU A 315 9.85 -3.83 10.01
C GLU A 315 10.02 -4.86 8.88
N CYS A 316 10.95 -4.65 7.95
CA CYS A 316 11.32 -5.68 6.98
C CYS A 316 12.25 -6.75 7.57
N GLY A 317 12.35 -7.89 6.89
CA GLY A 317 13.24 -8.99 7.25
C GLY A 317 14.73 -8.58 7.31
N ILE A 318 15.46 -9.20 8.26
CA ILE A 318 16.88 -8.91 8.56
C ILE A 318 17.83 -9.13 7.37
N GLY A 319 17.44 -9.93 6.38
CA GLY A 319 18.28 -10.23 5.22
C GLY A 319 18.49 -9.03 4.28
N LEU A 320 17.61 -8.02 4.31
CA LEU A 320 17.74 -6.81 3.48
C LEU A 320 18.96 -5.94 3.80
N LEU A 321 19.60 -6.18 4.93
CA LEU A 321 20.76 -5.43 5.41
C LEU A 321 21.95 -6.35 5.71
N SER A 322 22.02 -7.49 5.00
CA SER A 322 23.15 -8.43 4.98
C SER A 322 24.13 -8.10 3.84
N ASP A 323 25.33 -8.70 3.86
CA ASP A 323 26.42 -8.61 2.85
C ASP A 323 25.93 -8.67 1.40
N ASP A 324 24.92 -9.48 1.12
CA ASP A 324 24.38 -9.70 -0.22
C ASP A 324 23.58 -8.50 -0.77
N SER A 325 23.22 -7.54 0.08
CA SER A 325 22.42 -6.35 -0.28
C SER A 325 23.24 -5.15 -0.77
N ILE A 326 24.58 -5.27 -0.83
CA ILE A 326 25.50 -4.14 -1.11
C ILE A 326 25.24 -3.45 -2.46
N THR A 327 24.76 -4.20 -3.45
CA THR A 327 24.47 -3.72 -4.79
C THR A 327 23.33 -2.70 -4.80
N ILE A 328 22.34 -2.87 -3.92
CA ILE A 328 21.19 -1.97 -3.78
C ILE A 328 21.65 -0.60 -3.30
N TRP A 329 22.41 -0.56 -2.21
CA TRP A 329 22.85 0.68 -1.59
C TRP A 329 23.80 1.48 -2.48
N LYS A 330 24.62 0.80 -3.30
CA LYS A 330 25.42 1.43 -4.36
C LYS A 330 24.57 2.02 -5.49
N ALA A 331 23.42 1.42 -5.78
CA ALA A 331 22.57 1.79 -6.92
C ALA A 331 21.56 2.91 -6.63
N LEU A 332 21.49 3.43 -5.40
CA LEU A 332 20.52 4.46 -4.99
C LEU A 332 21.17 5.84 -4.73
N PRO A 333 21.77 6.49 -5.76
CA PRO A 333 22.52 7.74 -5.57
C PRO A 333 21.63 8.92 -5.15
N LYS A 334 20.32 8.88 -5.46
CA LYS A 334 19.37 9.97 -5.17
C LYS A 334 18.66 9.83 -3.81
N LEU A 335 18.97 8.79 -3.04
CA LEU A 335 18.27 8.50 -1.79
C LEU A 335 18.51 9.59 -0.73
N LYS A 336 17.49 10.40 -0.43
CA LYS A 336 17.54 11.47 0.57
C LYS A 336 16.92 11.07 1.90
N LYS A 337 15.93 10.18 1.89
CA LYS A 337 15.19 9.77 3.10
C LYS A 337 15.20 8.25 3.21
N LEU A 338 15.70 7.74 4.34
CA LEU A 338 15.73 6.32 4.62
C LEU A 338 15.04 6.03 5.96
N ASN A 339 14.07 5.12 5.93
CA ASN A 339 13.44 4.57 7.13
C ASN A 339 13.80 3.09 7.28
N ILE A 340 14.51 2.77 8.34
CA ILE A 340 15.00 1.42 8.73
C ILE A 340 14.60 1.11 10.18
N GLN A 341 13.46 1.64 10.61
CA GLN A 341 12.94 1.38 11.94
C GLN A 341 12.63 -0.09 12.18
N ARG A 342 12.81 -0.48 13.43
CA ARG A 342 12.49 -1.80 13.96
C ARG A 342 13.19 -2.94 13.22
N ILE A 343 14.33 -2.60 12.59
CA ILE A 343 15.28 -3.57 12.05
C ILE A 343 16.38 -3.74 13.08
N ARG A 344 16.44 -4.91 13.71
CA ARG A 344 17.37 -5.18 14.81
C ARG A 344 18.82 -5.17 14.35
N THR A 345 19.12 -5.88 13.27
CA THR A 345 20.49 -6.09 12.81
C THR A 345 20.70 -5.40 11.48
N ILE A 346 21.68 -4.49 11.44
CA ILE A 346 22.07 -3.72 10.26
C ILE A 346 23.57 -3.91 10.09
N HIS A 347 24.02 -4.40 8.94
CA HIS A 347 25.45 -4.55 8.72
C HIS A 347 26.15 -3.17 8.60
N THR A 348 27.31 -3.02 9.25
CA THR A 348 27.96 -1.72 9.48
C THR A 348 28.45 -1.01 8.22
N TYR A 349 28.82 -1.75 7.17
CA TYR A 349 29.26 -1.13 5.90
C TYR A 349 28.13 -0.38 5.20
N ILE A 350 26.84 -0.66 5.49
CA ILE A 350 25.71 -0.07 4.75
C ILE A 350 25.75 1.45 4.86
N TYR A 351 26.12 1.97 6.03
CA TYR A 351 26.25 3.41 6.28
C TYR A 351 27.28 4.09 5.35
N ASP A 352 28.27 3.36 4.83
CA ASP A 352 29.27 3.92 3.90
C ASP A 352 28.69 4.27 2.53
N TYR A 353 27.51 3.74 2.20
CA TYR A 353 26.79 4.00 0.96
C TYR A 353 25.68 5.05 1.10
N LEU A 354 25.35 5.47 2.32
CA LEU A 354 24.25 6.41 2.60
C LEU A 354 24.68 7.89 2.50
N ASN A 355 25.54 8.22 1.55
CA ASN A 355 26.15 9.56 1.43
C ASN A 355 25.15 10.65 1.05
N SER A 356 24.09 10.31 0.32
CA SER A 356 23.02 11.24 -0.09
C SER A 356 21.91 11.41 0.97
N VAL A 357 21.91 10.59 2.02
CA VAL A 357 20.82 10.58 3.01
C VAL A 357 20.87 11.83 3.87
N GLU A 358 19.78 12.60 3.82
CA GLU A 358 19.54 13.80 4.62
C GLU A 358 18.67 13.50 5.84
N THR A 359 17.80 12.48 5.73
CA THR A 359 16.84 12.08 6.78
C THR A 359 16.97 10.60 7.06
N LEU A 360 17.37 10.27 8.29
CA LEU A 360 17.43 8.89 8.75
C LEU A 360 16.40 8.66 9.84
N ARG A 361 15.54 7.69 9.61
CA ARG A 361 14.55 7.22 10.58
C ARG A 361 14.92 5.80 10.99
N CYS A 362 15.25 5.59 12.25
CA CYS A 362 15.83 4.33 12.73
C CYS A 362 15.43 4.00 14.17
N SER A 363 15.80 2.80 14.59
CA SER A 363 15.71 2.31 15.97
C SER A 363 17.11 2.04 16.48
N ILE A 364 17.34 2.27 17.78
CA ILE A 364 18.66 2.17 18.40
C ILE A 364 18.72 0.92 19.27
N TYR A 365 19.37 -0.12 18.74
CA TYR A 365 19.63 -1.38 19.43
C TYR A 365 21.10 -1.50 19.83
N GLU A 366 21.44 -2.58 20.55
CA GLU A 366 22.79 -2.81 21.08
C GLU A 366 23.87 -2.82 19.98
N GLN A 367 23.55 -3.41 18.83
CA GLN A 367 24.41 -3.56 17.66
C GLN A 367 24.45 -2.34 16.73
N THR A 368 23.70 -1.27 17.02
CA THR A 368 23.63 -0.10 16.14
C THR A 368 25.00 0.61 16.08
N ASP A 369 25.58 0.74 14.88
CA ASP A 369 26.81 1.51 14.67
C ASP A 369 26.54 3.02 14.66
N TYR A 370 26.35 3.56 15.85
CA TYR A 370 26.12 4.97 16.08
C TYR A 370 27.26 5.88 15.60
N LYS A 371 28.51 5.36 15.52
CA LYS A 371 29.67 6.13 15.05
C LYS A 371 29.56 6.39 13.55
N LYS A 372 29.13 5.39 12.77
CA LYS A 372 28.90 5.54 11.33
C LYS A 372 27.71 6.45 11.05
N ILE A 373 26.60 6.31 11.79
CA ILE A 373 25.44 7.22 11.68
C ILE A 373 25.87 8.68 11.84
N ALA A 374 26.65 9.01 12.88
CA ALA A 374 27.12 10.36 13.12
C ALA A 374 28.10 10.90 12.05
N LYS A 375 28.69 10.02 11.25
CA LYS A 375 29.60 10.38 10.13
C LYS A 375 28.87 10.61 8.81
N LEU A 376 27.58 10.28 8.69
CA LEU A 376 26.82 10.47 7.45
C LEU A 376 26.90 11.94 7.00
N PRO A 377 27.42 12.23 5.80
CA PRO A 377 27.88 13.57 5.46
C PRO A 377 26.72 14.58 5.36
N ASN A 378 25.58 14.18 4.80
CA ASN A 378 24.44 15.07 4.54
C ASN A 378 23.31 14.98 5.57
N LEU A 379 23.49 14.21 6.66
CA LEU A 379 22.44 14.01 7.66
C LEU A 379 22.05 15.33 8.32
N ARG A 380 20.78 15.73 8.16
CA ARG A 380 20.17 16.92 8.76
C ARG A 380 19.04 16.58 9.71
N ARG A 381 18.39 15.43 9.53
CA ARG A 381 17.22 15.03 10.30
C ARG A 381 17.38 13.59 10.78
N ILE A 382 17.19 13.38 12.08
CA ILE A 382 17.18 12.03 12.66
C ILE A 382 15.91 11.81 13.47
N GLN A 383 15.22 10.71 13.18
CA GLN A 383 13.98 10.31 13.84
C GLN A 383 14.19 8.95 14.51
N ILE A 384 14.12 8.92 15.84
CA ILE A 384 14.33 7.71 16.64
C ILE A 384 12.97 7.15 17.05
N ALA A 385 12.59 5.99 16.48
CA ALA A 385 11.33 5.33 16.83
C ALA A 385 11.36 4.75 18.24
N ASP A 386 12.39 3.95 18.51
CA ASP A 386 12.60 3.25 19.75
C ASP A 386 14.09 3.13 20.04
N SER A 387 14.45 3.32 21.30
CA SER A 387 15.80 3.18 21.82
C SER A 387 15.77 2.37 23.11
N PRO A 388 15.55 1.04 23.05
CA PRO A 388 15.50 0.21 24.25
C PRO A 388 16.80 0.24 25.06
N HIS A 389 17.92 0.62 24.44
CA HIS A 389 19.24 0.62 25.07
C HIS A 389 19.77 2.04 25.31
N GLU A 390 19.60 2.54 26.54
CA GLU A 390 20.01 3.86 26.99
C GLU A 390 21.49 4.17 26.65
N ILE A 391 22.41 3.26 27.02
CA ILE A 391 23.85 3.46 26.82
C ILE A 391 24.21 3.74 25.34
N ILE A 392 23.61 3.00 24.40
CA ILE A 392 23.91 3.18 22.97
C ILE A 392 23.33 4.50 22.47
N PHE A 393 22.13 4.86 22.92
CA PHE A 393 21.53 6.13 22.55
C PHE A 393 22.33 7.34 23.07
N GLY A 394 22.79 7.31 24.32
CA GLY A 394 23.69 8.34 24.85
C GLY A 394 25.03 8.40 24.11
N LYS A 395 25.58 7.26 23.69
CA LYS A 395 26.79 7.23 22.84
C LYS A 395 26.54 7.84 21.45
N LEU A 396 25.37 7.60 20.86
CA LEU A 396 24.97 8.24 19.60
C LEU A 396 24.88 9.76 19.77
N LEU A 397 24.16 10.24 20.79
CA LEU A 397 24.03 11.68 21.06
C LEU A 397 25.38 12.36 21.24
N ASN A 398 26.29 11.75 22.00
CA ASN A 398 27.67 12.24 22.13
C ASN A 398 28.40 12.38 20.79
N GLN A 399 28.26 11.38 19.89
CA GLN A 399 28.87 11.46 18.56
C GLN A 399 28.18 12.50 17.67
N LEU A 400 26.86 12.64 17.76
CA LEU A 400 26.11 13.67 17.02
C LEU A 400 26.53 15.07 17.48
N VAL A 401 26.69 15.30 18.79
CA VAL A 401 27.23 16.58 19.30
C VAL A 401 28.64 16.81 18.75
N ALA A 402 29.52 15.81 18.81
CA ALA A 402 30.90 15.95 18.36
C ALA A 402 31.06 16.21 16.85
N LYS A 403 30.12 15.73 16.01
CA LYS A 403 30.26 15.75 14.54
C LYS A 403 29.22 16.58 13.80
N LYS A 404 28.06 16.82 14.41
CA LYS A 404 26.85 17.34 13.76
C LYS A 404 26.16 18.47 14.53
N ALA A 405 26.76 19.02 15.59
CA ALA A 405 26.14 20.04 16.45
C ALA A 405 25.60 21.29 15.72
N ARG A 406 26.19 21.69 14.58
CA ARG A 406 25.73 22.83 13.76
C ARG A 406 25.03 22.42 12.46
N GLN A 407 24.97 21.12 12.17
CA GLN A 407 24.43 20.57 10.93
C GLN A 407 23.06 19.93 11.12
N LEU A 408 22.83 19.29 12.27
CA LEU A 408 21.57 18.63 12.55
C LEU A 408 20.48 19.68 12.81
N GLU A 409 19.44 19.65 11.97
CA GLU A 409 18.33 20.61 11.98
C GLU A 409 17.09 20.03 12.70
N GLU A 410 16.93 18.71 12.73
CA GLU A 410 15.78 18.06 13.34
C GLU A 410 16.16 16.81 14.11
N LEU A 411 15.68 16.74 15.34
CA LEU A 411 15.72 15.55 16.19
C LEU A 411 14.31 15.25 16.68
N GLU A 412 13.85 14.05 16.37
CA GLU A 412 12.56 13.56 16.84
C GLU A 412 12.73 12.23 17.56
N ILE A 413 12.10 12.11 18.72
CA ILE A 413 12.17 10.92 19.58
C ILE A 413 10.75 10.49 19.93
N TRP A 414 10.34 9.33 19.42
CA TRP A 414 8.97 8.80 19.56
C TRP A 414 8.75 8.00 20.84
N ASP A 415 9.80 7.32 21.32
CA ASP A 415 9.78 6.59 22.58
C ASP A 415 10.94 7.03 23.47
N PRO A 416 10.79 8.15 24.20
CA PRO A 416 11.80 8.71 25.09
C PRO A 416 11.76 8.06 26.48
N ARG A 417 11.09 6.92 26.70
CA ARG A 417 10.98 6.27 28.04
C ARG A 417 12.32 5.94 28.70
N LYS A 418 13.42 5.98 27.93
CA LYS A 418 14.79 5.69 28.36
C LYS A 418 15.73 6.89 28.17
N ILE A 419 15.18 8.09 27.96
CA ILE A 419 15.99 9.30 27.91
C ILE A 419 16.33 9.74 29.33
N THR A 420 17.57 10.16 29.56
CA THR A 420 17.99 10.70 30.86
C THR A 420 18.26 12.20 30.77
N ASN A 421 18.33 12.86 31.93
CA ASN A 421 18.72 14.27 31.99
C ASN A 421 20.09 14.51 31.33
N GLU A 422 21.07 13.61 31.50
CA GLU A 422 22.36 13.73 30.82
C GLU A 422 22.24 13.74 29.29
N MET A 423 21.35 12.91 28.73
CA MET A 423 21.06 12.90 27.29
C MET A 423 20.38 14.19 26.84
N LEU A 424 19.43 14.71 27.63
CA LEU A 424 18.78 15.99 27.37
C LEU A 424 19.81 17.13 27.36
N MET A 425 20.77 17.13 28.29
CA MET A 425 21.88 18.09 28.31
C MET A 425 22.83 17.94 27.10
N GLN A 426 22.96 16.74 26.53
CA GLN A 426 23.68 16.56 25.26
C GLN A 426 22.87 17.13 24.09
N ILE A 427 21.56 16.92 24.05
CA ILE A 427 20.68 17.47 23.01
C ILE A 427 20.75 19.01 23.00
N ALA A 428 20.81 19.65 24.16
CA ALA A 428 20.99 21.11 24.28
C ALA A 428 22.26 21.65 23.59
N LYS A 429 23.25 20.78 23.30
CA LYS A 429 24.50 21.14 22.61
C LYS A 429 24.39 21.05 21.09
N LEU A 430 23.28 20.55 20.54
CA LEU A 430 23.01 20.46 19.10
C LEU A 430 22.49 21.81 18.58
N THR A 431 23.31 22.84 18.66
CA THR A 431 22.98 24.26 18.38
C THR A 431 22.37 24.58 17.01
N GLY A 432 22.50 23.69 16.02
CA GLY A 432 21.87 23.83 14.70
C GLY A 432 20.41 23.37 14.63
N LEU A 433 19.87 22.80 15.71
CA LEU A 433 18.51 22.29 15.74
C LEU A 433 17.49 23.41 15.54
N ARG A 434 16.58 23.17 14.61
CA ARG A 434 15.40 23.98 14.30
C ARG A 434 14.11 23.32 14.78
N ARG A 435 14.07 21.99 14.79
CA ARG A 435 12.90 21.22 15.21
C ARG A 435 13.29 20.17 16.24
N LEU A 436 12.61 20.17 17.38
CA LEU A 436 12.85 19.21 18.46
C LEU A 436 11.54 18.63 18.96
N HIS A 437 11.31 17.35 18.70
CA HIS A 437 10.05 16.68 18.99
C HIS A 437 10.22 15.55 19.99
N PHE A 438 9.45 15.60 21.08
CA PHE A 438 9.38 14.56 22.09
C PHE A 438 7.94 14.07 22.25
N TRP A 439 7.78 12.75 22.16
CA TRP A 439 6.52 12.08 22.42
C TRP A 439 6.59 11.37 23.78
N GLN A 440 5.92 11.85 24.84
CA GLN A 440 5.91 11.19 26.16
C GLN A 440 7.26 11.20 26.91
N ALA A 441 7.97 12.34 26.91
CA ALA A 441 9.22 12.49 27.66
C ALA A 441 8.96 12.99 29.09
N LEU A 442 8.84 12.06 30.03
CA LEU A 442 8.54 12.36 31.44
C LEU A 442 9.68 13.13 32.15
N ASP A 443 10.92 12.93 31.74
CA ASP A 443 12.09 13.55 32.39
C ASP A 443 12.34 15.01 31.97
N ILE A 444 11.56 15.56 31.02
CA ILE A 444 11.66 16.97 30.65
C ILE A 444 11.01 17.83 31.74
N ASN A 445 11.81 18.73 32.31
CA ASN A 445 11.41 19.71 33.32
C ASN A 445 11.93 21.12 32.96
N ASP A 446 11.63 22.10 33.81
CA ASP A 446 11.99 23.50 33.57
C ASP A 446 13.52 23.73 33.51
N ASP A 447 14.33 22.96 34.24
CA ASP A 447 15.79 23.04 34.18
C ASP A 447 16.32 22.60 32.81
N VAL A 448 15.75 21.52 32.26
CA VAL A 448 16.05 21.08 30.89
C VAL A 448 15.62 22.13 29.87
N LEU A 449 14.44 22.74 30.01
CA LEU A 449 14.01 23.80 29.11
C LEU A 449 14.91 25.03 29.17
N LYS A 450 15.41 25.37 30.35
CA LYS A 450 16.42 26.44 30.53
C LYS A 450 17.69 26.13 29.76
N GLU A 451 18.12 24.87 29.73
CA GLU A 451 19.27 24.44 28.95
C GLU A 451 18.98 24.45 27.43
N PHE A 452 17.76 24.13 27.00
CA PHE A 452 17.32 24.24 25.60
C PHE A 452 17.30 25.68 25.07
N THR A 453 17.36 26.70 25.94
CA THR A 453 17.59 28.09 25.49
C THR A 453 18.90 28.29 24.73
N LYS A 454 19.85 27.33 24.81
CA LYS A 454 21.09 27.33 24.01
C LYS A 454 20.85 27.02 22.53
N LEU A 455 19.70 26.45 22.18
CA LEU A 455 19.29 26.12 20.80
C LEU A 455 18.76 27.38 20.09
N LYS A 456 19.65 28.31 19.74
CA LYS A 456 19.28 29.62 19.18
C LYS A 456 18.60 29.55 17.81
N GLU A 457 18.76 28.45 17.10
CA GLU A 457 18.11 28.19 15.81
C GLU A 457 16.74 27.50 15.96
N LEU A 458 16.28 27.20 17.17
CA LEU A 458 15.05 26.45 17.40
C LEU A 458 13.83 27.26 16.93
N GLU A 459 13.06 26.67 16.02
CA GLU A 459 11.86 27.22 15.40
C GLU A 459 10.60 26.51 15.91
N HIS A 460 10.66 25.19 16.11
CA HIS A 460 9.54 24.36 16.56
C HIS A 460 9.95 23.42 17.70
N ILE A 461 9.14 23.38 18.75
CA ILE A 461 9.27 22.37 19.80
C ILE A 461 7.92 21.68 20.05
N PHE A 462 7.95 20.35 20.07
CA PHE A 462 6.79 19.53 20.38
C PHE A 462 7.03 18.80 21.70
N LEU A 463 6.26 19.18 22.72
CA LEU A 463 6.28 18.62 24.06
C LEU A 463 4.93 17.98 24.35
N ARG A 464 4.84 16.67 24.14
CA ARG A 464 3.63 15.90 24.44
C ARG A 464 3.80 15.08 25.71
N ASP A 465 2.77 15.10 26.55
CA ASP A 465 2.70 14.34 27.81
C ASP A 465 3.90 14.66 28.75
N CYS A 466 4.43 15.89 28.71
CA CYS A 466 5.53 16.37 29.56
C CYS A 466 4.97 16.99 30.85
N THR A 467 4.72 16.17 31.87
CA THR A 467 3.99 16.57 33.10
C THR A 467 4.79 17.42 34.10
N HIS A 468 6.11 17.54 33.91
CA HIS A 468 7.00 18.30 34.79
C HIS A 468 7.37 19.68 34.26
N VAL A 469 6.88 20.06 33.08
CA VAL A 469 7.07 21.37 32.45
C VAL A 469 6.00 22.34 32.94
N SER A 470 6.41 23.51 33.43
CA SER A 470 5.51 24.59 33.89
C SER A 470 5.51 25.80 32.95
N ASP A 471 4.59 26.74 33.20
CA ASP A 471 4.52 28.02 32.49
C ASP A 471 5.85 28.79 32.54
N SER A 472 6.57 28.72 33.66
CA SER A 472 7.87 29.38 33.83
C SER A 472 8.94 28.76 32.92
N GLY A 473 9.02 27.43 32.84
CA GLY A 473 9.98 26.75 31.97
C GLY A 473 9.75 27.05 30.50
N VAL A 474 8.49 27.04 30.05
CA VAL A 474 8.13 27.40 28.68
C VAL A 474 8.39 28.88 28.41
N GLY A 475 8.08 29.77 29.37
CA GLY A 475 8.38 31.19 29.27
C GLY A 475 9.88 31.47 29.05
N HIS A 476 10.76 30.80 29.81
CA HIS A 476 12.20 30.89 29.60
C HIS A 476 12.63 30.41 28.20
N LEU A 477 12.02 29.33 27.70
CA LEU A 477 12.32 28.81 26.37
C LEU A 477 11.94 29.82 25.27
N ILE A 478 10.75 30.42 25.38
CA ILE A 478 10.25 31.43 24.43
C ILE A 478 11.17 32.65 24.39
N LEU A 479 11.63 33.12 25.56
CA LEU A 479 12.54 34.26 25.64
C LEU A 479 13.97 33.90 25.19
N GLY A 480 14.41 32.67 25.46
CA GLY A 480 15.76 32.22 25.17
C GLY A 480 16.01 31.84 23.71
N CYS A 481 14.97 31.47 22.96
CA CYS A 481 15.04 31.01 21.58
C CYS A 481 14.42 32.03 20.61
N PRO A 482 15.21 32.95 20.02
CA PRO A 482 14.70 34.08 19.25
C PRO A 482 14.12 33.73 17.87
N LYS A 483 14.14 32.46 17.47
CA LYS A 483 13.54 31.99 16.22
C LYS A 483 12.31 31.12 16.45
N LEU A 484 11.91 30.92 17.71
CA LEU A 484 10.81 30.03 18.06
C LEU A 484 9.47 30.58 17.55
N ARG A 485 8.76 29.75 16.79
CA ARG A 485 7.49 30.08 16.12
C ARG A 485 6.35 29.20 16.57
N GLU A 486 6.62 27.95 16.93
CA GLU A 486 5.59 27.01 17.33
C GLU A 486 6.02 26.23 18.57
N VAL A 487 5.15 26.26 19.58
CA VAL A 487 5.29 25.46 20.80
C VAL A 487 4.02 24.65 20.97
N TYR A 488 4.15 23.33 20.87
CA TYR A 488 3.05 22.40 21.08
C TYR A 488 3.16 21.80 22.48
N LEU A 489 2.12 21.97 23.30
CA LEU A 489 2.07 21.60 24.72
C LEU A 489 0.95 20.60 25.02
N THR A 490 0.84 19.57 24.19
CA THR A 490 -0.24 18.59 24.29
C THR A 490 -0.13 17.77 25.58
N ARG A 491 -1.18 17.78 26.42
CA ARG A 491 -1.25 17.00 27.68
C ARG A 491 -0.13 17.31 28.69
N CYS A 492 0.35 18.55 28.72
CA CYS A 492 1.25 19.04 29.76
C CYS A 492 0.43 19.57 30.95
N SER A 493 0.25 18.76 31.99
CA SER A 493 -0.70 19.01 33.08
C SER A 493 -0.43 20.24 33.96
N LYS A 494 0.79 20.78 33.93
CA LYS A 494 1.19 21.97 34.70
C LYS A 494 1.16 23.27 33.88
N ILE A 495 0.72 23.21 32.62
CA ILE A 495 0.55 24.39 31.78
C ILE A 495 -0.82 25.01 32.03
N THR A 496 -0.84 26.32 32.27
CA THR A 496 -2.06 27.09 32.56
C THR A 496 -2.22 28.28 31.62
N GLU A 497 -3.36 28.98 31.74
CA GLU A 497 -3.61 30.22 30.99
C GLU A 497 -2.62 31.35 31.34
N ASN A 498 -1.94 31.26 32.49
CA ASN A 498 -0.91 32.22 32.89
C ASN A 498 0.32 32.23 31.96
N LEU A 499 0.56 31.16 31.20
CA LEU A 499 1.59 31.15 30.16
C LEU A 499 1.33 32.23 29.10
N ILE A 500 0.07 32.49 28.76
CA ILE A 500 -0.28 33.50 27.74
C ILE A 500 -0.04 34.89 28.30
N HIS A 501 -0.43 35.15 29.55
CA HIS A 501 -0.18 36.42 30.21
C HIS A 501 1.32 36.73 30.33
N THR A 502 2.10 35.77 30.85
CA THR A 502 3.55 35.92 30.99
C THR A 502 4.26 36.10 29.65
N THR A 503 3.81 35.47 28.57
CA THR A 503 4.41 35.66 27.24
C THR A 503 4.06 37.02 26.63
N VAL A 504 2.83 37.50 26.80
CA VAL A 504 2.39 38.82 26.33
C VAL A 504 3.10 39.94 27.09
N ASP A 505 3.14 39.87 28.43
CA ASP A 505 3.75 40.90 29.28
C ASP A 505 5.25 41.06 28.97
N ASN A 506 5.95 39.94 28.75
CA ASN A 506 7.36 39.96 28.39
C ASN A 506 7.61 40.49 26.95
N GLN A 507 6.65 40.35 26.03
CA GLN A 507 6.76 41.01 24.71
C GLN A 507 6.53 42.51 24.79
N VAL A 508 5.67 43.00 25.69
CA VAL A 508 5.44 44.43 25.91
C VAL A 508 6.66 45.10 26.55
N ASN A 509 7.29 44.45 27.54
CA ASN A 509 8.49 44.98 28.20
C ASN A 509 9.71 45.03 27.26
N ASN A 510 9.93 44.03 26.40
CA ASN A 510 11.03 44.04 25.42
C ASN A 510 10.89 45.12 24.32
N ARG A 511 9.67 45.63 24.08
CA ARG A 511 9.44 46.75 23.14
C ARG A 511 9.84 48.11 23.73
N GLN A 512 9.92 48.24 25.05
CA GLN A 512 10.34 49.49 25.69
C GLN A 512 11.86 49.63 25.74
N ASP A 513 12.61 48.53 25.71
CA ASP A 513 14.08 48.52 25.81
C ASP A 513 14.84 48.45 24.46
N SER A 514 14.16 48.40 23.30
CA SER A 514 14.85 48.33 22.01
C SER A 514 14.11 49.03 20.86
N CYS A 515 14.73 50.07 20.28
CA CYS A 515 14.30 50.72 19.02
C CYS A 515 14.45 49.84 17.76
N PHE A 516 14.59 48.52 17.89
CA PHE A 516 14.61 47.56 16.79
C PHE A 516 14.02 46.20 17.25
N ALA A 517 12.69 46.09 17.34
CA ALA A 517 12.04 44.82 17.65
C ALA A 517 11.11 44.37 16.51
N HIS A 518 11.51 43.32 15.79
CA HIS A 518 10.62 42.57 14.90
C HIS A 518 9.53 41.88 15.75
N PRO A 519 8.25 41.88 15.32
CA PRO A 519 7.18 41.23 16.05
C PRO A 519 7.32 39.69 15.98
N PHE A 520 7.47 39.05 17.13
CA PHE A 520 7.48 37.59 17.29
C PHE A 520 6.06 37.03 17.14
N SER A 521 5.77 36.33 16.05
CA SER A 521 4.54 35.52 15.89
C SER A 521 4.79 34.08 16.33
N CYS A 522 4.70 33.81 17.64
CA CYS A 522 4.70 32.43 18.14
C CYS A 522 3.25 31.96 18.34
N GLY A 523 2.84 30.90 17.65
CA GLY A 523 1.52 30.28 17.80
C GLY A 523 1.59 29.17 18.84
N ILE A 524 0.79 29.28 19.91
CA ILE A 524 0.57 28.18 20.87
C ILE A 524 -0.66 27.39 20.39
N HIS A 525 -0.48 26.12 20.05
CA HIS A 525 -1.54 25.26 19.53
C HIS A 525 -1.97 24.19 20.55
N GLU A 526 -3.29 24.09 20.77
CA GLU A 526 -4.07 23.14 21.58
C GLU A 526 -3.87 23.16 23.11
N TYR A 527 -4.91 23.65 23.82
CA TYR A 527 -5.16 23.47 25.25
C TYR A 527 -6.30 22.46 25.42
N GLN A 528 -6.00 21.18 25.67
CA GLN A 528 -7.02 20.21 26.10
C GLN A 528 -7.04 20.14 27.62
N ARG A 529 -8.12 20.66 28.25
CA ARG A 529 -8.41 20.42 29.67
C ARG A 529 -8.55 18.91 29.88
N VAL A 530 -7.63 18.31 30.62
CA VAL A 530 -7.83 16.98 31.19
C VAL A 530 -8.59 17.17 32.48
N ASP A 531 -9.86 16.75 32.47
CA ASP A 531 -10.71 16.73 33.65
C ASP A 531 -10.12 15.74 34.68
N PRO A 532 -9.82 16.13 35.94
CA PRO A 532 -9.20 15.23 36.92
C PRO A 532 -10.06 14.01 37.31
N ASN A 533 -11.33 13.97 36.88
CA ASN A 533 -12.32 12.98 37.30
C ASN A 533 -12.53 11.80 36.32
N THR A 534 -11.77 11.68 35.23
CA THR A 534 -11.82 10.47 34.38
C THR A 534 -10.59 9.60 34.58
N SER A 535 -10.39 9.13 35.81
CA SER A 535 -9.58 7.93 36.08
C SER A 535 -10.52 6.77 36.41
N GLY A 536 -10.88 5.98 35.41
CA GLY A 536 -11.64 4.77 35.66
C GLY A 536 -12.20 4.07 34.44
N ARG A 537 -11.66 2.87 34.17
CA ARG A 537 -12.16 1.78 33.29
C ARG A 537 -11.93 2.01 31.79
N GLY A 538 -11.27 1.13 31.04
CA GLY A 538 -10.71 -0.17 31.33
C GLY A 538 -10.03 -0.69 30.06
N ARG A 539 -8.98 -1.49 30.24
CA ARG A 539 -8.35 -2.29 29.21
C ARG A 539 -9.37 -3.24 28.57
N GLN A 540 -9.39 -3.32 27.24
CA GLN A 540 -9.38 -4.58 26.47
C GLN A 540 -8.87 -4.29 25.07
#